data_AF-A0A4U0Y1E2-F1
#
_entry.id   AF-A0A4U0Y1E2-F1
#
_cell.length_a   1.000
_cell.length_b   1.000
_cell.length_c   1.000
_cell.angle_alpha   90.00
_cell.angle_beta   90.00
_cell.angle_gamma   90.00
#
_symmetry.space_group_name_H-M   'P 1'
#
loop_
_entity.id
_entity.type
_entity.pdbx_description
1 polymer ?
#
loop_
_entity_poly.entity_id
_entity_poly.type
_entity_poly.pdbx_seq_one_letter_code
_entity_poly.pdbx_strand_id
1 'polypeptide(L)'
;MASAEQYELFAEASIADQAAAKHFGIAIGALAGLFILAHWTQKLAPRVTNRSRSCDRLYTATIRPFRRAAAGAAVGGVLVLPGRMLLASAYFAINIVLTFTNVNWTSQTLFAKRLGWMALCNLCIAVFLGLKNTPLSPLAGKSYESINVLHRCCGYTTVMYMALHSTIFITGLQKAGALFVLSSRNQYAAATAGVALLVILVSSFGFVQKRRYELFVTLHLILVVLVLATGESVVPAHLV
;
A
#
# COMPACT_ATOMS: atom_id res chain seq x y z
N MET A 1 19.10 -22.96 -22.49
CA MET A 1 19.24 -21.53 -22.82
C MET A 1 17.83 -21.02 -23.12
N ALA A 2 17.39 -19.91 -22.51
CA ALA A 2 16.07 -19.37 -22.79
C ALA A 2 16.01 -18.90 -24.26
N SER A 3 14.92 -19.18 -24.98
CA SER A 3 14.75 -18.72 -26.36
C SER A 3 14.60 -17.19 -26.38
N ALA A 4 14.91 -16.54 -27.51
CA ALA A 4 14.75 -15.09 -27.67
C ALA A 4 13.32 -14.61 -27.30
N GLU A 5 12.32 -15.42 -27.63
CA GLU A 5 10.91 -15.23 -27.27
C GLU A 5 10.68 -15.19 -25.75
N GLN A 6 11.38 -16.02 -24.97
CA GLN A 6 11.27 -15.98 -23.51
C GLN A 6 11.84 -14.68 -22.94
N TYR A 7 12.93 -14.15 -23.50
CA TYR A 7 13.50 -12.87 -23.07
C TYR A 7 12.56 -11.71 -23.38
N GLU A 8 11.93 -11.70 -24.55
CA GLU A 8 10.93 -10.70 -24.92
C GLU A 8 9.72 -10.74 -23.96
N LEU A 9 9.19 -11.94 -23.67
CA LEU A 9 8.10 -12.10 -22.70
C LEU A 9 8.46 -11.58 -21.30
N PHE A 10 9.68 -11.83 -20.82
CA PHE A 10 10.15 -11.28 -19.54
C PHE A 10 10.32 -9.76 -19.57
N ALA A 11 10.76 -9.20 -20.69
CA ALA A 11 10.90 -7.76 -20.88
C ALA A 11 9.52 -7.08 -20.88
N GLU A 12 8.56 -7.57 -21.66
CA GLU A 12 7.19 -7.06 -21.70
C GLU A 12 6.52 -7.10 -20.32
N ALA A 13 6.65 -8.23 -19.61
CA ALA A 13 6.12 -8.37 -18.26
C ALA A 13 6.76 -7.35 -17.29
N SER A 14 8.06 -7.11 -17.41
CA SER A 14 8.74 -6.12 -16.56
C SER A 14 8.26 -4.69 -16.82
N ILE A 15 7.99 -4.33 -18.08
CA ILE A 15 7.45 -3.02 -18.46
C ILE A 15 6.03 -2.86 -17.91
N ALA A 16 5.20 -3.90 -18.04
CA ALA A 16 3.83 -3.89 -17.51
C ALA A 16 3.81 -3.76 -15.97
N ASP A 17 4.75 -4.39 -15.27
CA ASP A 17 4.89 -4.30 -13.82
C ASP A 17 5.34 -2.90 -13.36
N GLN A 18 6.33 -2.31 -14.05
CA GLN A 18 6.76 -0.93 -13.78
C GLN A 18 5.64 0.08 -14.04
N ALA A 19 4.90 -0.10 -15.14
CA ALA A 19 3.73 0.72 -15.43
C ALA A 19 2.71 0.59 -14.30
N ALA A 20 2.41 -0.61 -13.81
CA ALA A 20 1.49 -0.81 -12.71
C ALA A 20 1.94 -0.13 -11.41
N ALA A 21 3.23 -0.20 -11.07
CA ALA A 21 3.81 0.50 -9.93
C ALA A 21 3.68 2.03 -10.06
N LYS A 22 3.91 2.58 -11.27
CA LYS A 22 3.70 4.00 -11.57
C LYS A 22 2.23 4.40 -11.41
N HIS A 23 1.31 3.63 -11.98
CA HIS A 23 -0.14 3.86 -11.84
C HIS A 23 -0.58 3.77 -10.37
N PHE A 24 0.00 2.85 -9.60
CA PHE A 24 -0.26 2.73 -8.17
C PHE A 24 0.14 4.00 -7.42
N GLY A 25 1.36 4.50 -7.66
CA GLY A 25 1.83 5.76 -7.06
C GLY A 25 0.93 6.94 -7.40
N ILE A 26 0.55 7.08 -8.68
CA ILE A 26 -0.35 8.14 -9.14
C ILE A 26 -1.73 8.01 -8.50
N ALA A 27 -2.32 6.81 -8.48
CA ALA A 27 -3.66 6.56 -7.94
C ALA A 27 -3.73 6.86 -6.44
N ILE A 28 -2.74 6.40 -5.67
CA ILE A 28 -2.67 6.65 -4.23
C ILE A 28 -2.37 8.14 -3.96
N GLY A 29 -1.48 8.75 -4.72
CA GLY A 29 -1.19 10.19 -4.63
C GLY A 29 -2.43 11.05 -4.92
N ALA A 30 -3.17 10.71 -5.98
CA ALA A 30 -4.43 11.36 -6.34
C ALA A 30 -5.50 11.17 -5.26
N LEU A 31 -5.63 9.96 -4.71
CA LEU A 31 -6.56 9.66 -3.62
C LEU A 31 -6.23 10.50 -2.37
N ALA A 32 -4.95 10.58 -1.99
CA ALA A 32 -4.49 11.41 -0.89
C ALA A 32 -4.72 12.91 -1.15
N GLY A 33 -4.39 13.38 -2.35
CA GLY A 33 -4.58 14.78 -2.78
C GLY A 33 -6.05 15.21 -2.76
N LEU A 34 -6.95 14.38 -3.30
CA LEU A 34 -8.40 14.63 -3.28
C LEU A 34 -8.92 14.75 -1.84
N PHE A 35 -8.42 13.90 -0.94
CA PHE A 35 -8.80 13.93 0.47
C PHE A 35 -8.30 15.19 1.20
N ILE A 36 -7.08 15.63 0.89
CA ILE A 36 -6.50 16.88 1.41
C ILE A 36 -7.30 18.08 0.88
N LEU A 37 -7.57 18.14 -0.43
CA LEU A 37 -8.36 19.22 -1.04
C LEU A 37 -9.79 19.27 -0.45
N ALA A 38 -10.43 18.13 -0.24
CA ALA A 38 -11.74 18.05 0.43
C ALA A 38 -11.69 18.59 1.87
N HIS A 39 -10.61 18.36 2.61
CA HIS A 39 -10.44 18.92 3.95
C HIS A 39 -10.27 20.45 3.92
N TRP A 40 -9.41 20.98 3.05
CA TRP A 40 -9.14 22.42 2.97
C TRP A 40 -10.33 23.21 2.42
N THR A 41 -11.06 22.67 1.44
CA THR A 41 -12.31 23.28 0.96
C THR A 41 -13.34 23.37 2.09
N GLN A 42 -13.50 22.32 2.91
CA GLN A 42 -14.38 22.35 4.09
C GLN A 42 -13.93 23.34 5.17
N LYS A 43 -12.63 23.53 5.37
CA LYS A 43 -12.07 24.44 6.39
C LYS A 43 -12.13 25.91 5.97
N LEU A 44 -11.91 26.20 4.69
CA LEU A 44 -11.86 27.56 4.15
C LEU A 44 -13.24 28.07 3.71
N ALA A 45 -14.14 27.19 3.31
CA ALA A 45 -15.46 27.60 2.84
C ALA A 45 -16.30 28.40 3.86
N PRO A 46 -16.42 28.02 5.16
CA PRO A 46 -17.16 28.85 6.12
C PRO A 46 -16.53 30.23 6.37
N ARG A 47 -15.23 30.40 6.09
CA ARG A 47 -14.56 31.73 6.17
C ARG A 47 -14.88 32.60 4.96
N VAL A 48 -15.15 32.00 3.80
CA VAL A 48 -15.51 32.70 2.55
C VAL A 48 -17.00 32.98 2.47
N THR A 49 -17.87 32.06 2.91
CA THR A 49 -19.33 32.23 2.86
C THR A 49 -19.85 33.27 3.86
N ASN A 50 -19.14 33.51 4.97
CA ASN A 50 -19.45 34.60 5.90
C ASN A 50 -19.30 36.01 5.27
N ARG A 51 -18.72 36.11 4.06
CA ARG A 51 -18.50 37.39 3.34
C ARG A 51 -19.51 37.65 2.20
N SER A 52 -20.27 36.67 1.73
CA SER A 52 -21.20 36.85 0.59
C SER A 52 -22.37 35.85 0.57
N ARG A 53 -23.61 36.38 0.54
CA ARG A 53 -24.88 35.62 0.55
C ARG A 53 -25.14 34.75 -0.70
N SER A 54 -24.53 35.09 -1.85
CA SER A 54 -24.68 34.31 -3.10
C SER A 54 -23.82 33.05 -3.11
N CYS A 55 -22.60 33.13 -2.58
CA CYS A 55 -21.70 31.97 -2.43
C CYS A 55 -22.24 30.97 -1.41
N ASP A 56 -22.98 31.42 -0.40
CA ASP A 56 -23.55 30.55 0.63
C ASP A 56 -24.64 29.61 0.07
N ARG A 57 -25.40 30.06 -0.95
CA ARG A 57 -26.43 29.25 -1.63
C ARG A 57 -25.83 28.17 -2.54
N LEU A 58 -24.76 28.50 -3.28
CA LEU A 58 -24.02 27.54 -4.11
C LEU A 58 -23.22 26.53 -3.26
N TYR A 59 -22.62 27.01 -2.17
CA TYR A 59 -21.92 26.20 -1.16
C TYR A 59 -22.88 25.20 -0.49
N THR A 60 -24.04 25.66 -0.03
CA THR A 60 -25.02 24.78 0.62
C THR A 60 -25.67 23.77 -0.33
N ALA A 61 -25.85 24.09 -1.61
CA ALA A 61 -26.42 23.16 -2.60
C ALA A 61 -25.44 22.04 -3.00
N THR A 62 -24.15 22.35 -3.15
CA THR A 62 -23.14 21.41 -3.64
C THR A 62 -22.45 20.62 -2.52
N ILE A 63 -22.14 21.27 -1.39
CA ILE A 63 -21.28 20.70 -0.35
C ILE A 63 -22.06 20.05 0.80
N ARG A 64 -23.34 20.40 1.05
CA ARG A 64 -24.18 19.66 2.04
C ARG A 64 -24.35 18.17 1.72
N PRO A 65 -24.64 17.73 0.48
CA PRO A 65 -24.78 16.30 0.20
C PRO A 65 -23.44 15.57 0.37
N PHE A 66 -22.33 16.17 -0.08
CA PHE A 66 -20.98 15.63 0.13
C PHE A 66 -20.60 15.56 1.62
N ARG A 67 -20.96 16.58 2.41
CA ARG A 67 -20.76 16.60 3.86
C ARG A 67 -21.60 15.55 4.57
N ARG A 68 -22.85 15.32 4.17
CA ARG A 68 -23.70 14.24 4.71
C ARG A 68 -23.16 12.86 4.33
N ALA A 69 -22.69 12.70 3.09
CA ALA A 69 -22.03 11.49 2.63
C ALA A 69 -20.68 11.24 3.31
N ALA A 70 -19.99 12.27 3.79
CA ALA A 70 -18.72 12.16 4.51
C ALA A 70 -18.87 12.06 6.05
N ALA A 71 -19.94 12.63 6.63
CA ALA A 71 -20.16 12.70 8.07
C ALA A 71 -20.69 11.41 8.70
N GLY A 72 -21.29 10.53 7.91
CA GLY A 72 -21.70 9.20 8.36
C GLY A 72 -23.14 9.09 8.80
N ALA A 73 -23.73 7.95 8.43
CA ALA A 73 -25.02 7.50 8.87
C ALA A 73 -24.80 6.42 9.93
N ALA A 74 -25.43 6.58 11.09
CA ALA A 74 -25.53 5.50 12.06
C ALA A 74 -26.50 4.45 11.49
N VAL A 75 -25.96 3.29 11.10
CA VAL A 75 -26.77 2.14 10.70
C VAL A 75 -26.65 1.13 11.82
N GLY A 76 -27.75 0.87 12.53
CA GLY A 76 -27.80 -0.16 13.58
C GLY A 76 -26.90 0.08 14.79
N GLY A 77 -26.77 1.33 15.27
CA GLY A 77 -25.99 1.64 16.48
C GLY A 77 -24.47 1.72 16.29
N VAL A 78 -23.96 1.48 15.08
CA VAL A 78 -22.55 1.67 14.74
C VAL A 78 -22.38 2.97 13.97
N LEU A 79 -21.54 3.87 14.49
CA LEU A 79 -21.16 5.12 13.81
C LEU A 79 -20.20 4.77 12.66
N VAL A 80 -20.74 4.53 11.47
CA VAL A 80 -19.94 4.36 10.26
C VAL A 80 -19.42 5.74 9.87
N LEU A 81 -18.11 5.97 9.91
CA LEU A 81 -17.46 7.12 9.26
C LEU A 81 -17.22 6.74 7.78
N PRO A 82 -18.14 7.06 6.85
CA PRO A 82 -18.08 6.65 5.44
C PRO A 82 -16.81 7.17 4.78
N GLY A 83 -16.25 8.30 5.19
CA GLY A 83 -14.96 8.77 4.68
C GLY A 83 -13.78 7.85 4.99
N ARG A 84 -13.79 7.09 6.11
CA ARG A 84 -12.74 6.11 6.44
C ARG A 84 -12.95 4.80 5.69
N MET A 85 -14.20 4.32 5.60
CA MET A 85 -14.52 3.10 4.86
C MET A 85 -14.37 3.28 3.34
N LEU A 86 -14.71 4.45 2.81
CA LEU A 86 -14.50 4.80 1.41
C LEU A 86 -13.01 4.85 1.06
N LEU A 87 -12.18 5.44 1.93
CA LEU A 87 -10.74 5.49 1.70
C LEU A 87 -10.10 4.10 1.74
N ALA A 88 -10.48 3.28 2.73
CA ALA A 88 -10.00 1.90 2.83
C ALA A 88 -10.47 1.04 1.65
N SER A 89 -11.74 1.14 1.25
CA SER A 89 -12.29 0.40 0.10
C SER A 89 -11.66 0.85 -1.23
N ALA A 90 -11.44 2.15 -1.44
CA ALA A 90 -10.71 2.66 -2.59
C ALA A 90 -9.27 2.14 -2.62
N TYR A 91 -8.58 2.11 -1.48
CA TYR A 91 -7.25 1.53 -1.36
C TYR A 91 -7.23 0.03 -1.73
N PHE A 92 -8.17 -0.77 -1.23
CA PHE A 92 -8.27 -2.18 -1.58
C PHE A 92 -8.65 -2.38 -3.06
N ALA A 93 -9.55 -1.56 -3.59
CA ALA A 93 -9.93 -1.60 -5.00
C ALA A 93 -8.74 -1.31 -5.92
N ILE A 94 -7.94 -0.26 -5.63
CA ILE A 94 -6.70 0.05 -6.37
C ILE A 94 -5.76 -1.15 -6.35
N ASN A 95 -5.58 -1.77 -5.18
CA ASN A 95 -4.74 -2.95 -5.03
C ASN A 95 -5.21 -4.14 -5.87
N ILE A 96 -6.51 -4.46 -5.83
CA ILE A 96 -7.08 -5.56 -6.61
C ILE A 96 -6.97 -5.27 -8.10
N VAL A 97 -7.44 -4.10 -8.55
CA VAL A 97 -7.43 -3.72 -9.97
C VAL A 97 -6.01 -3.77 -10.52
N LEU A 98 -5.03 -3.16 -9.86
CA LEU A 98 -3.64 -3.15 -10.34
C LEU A 98 -2.96 -4.51 -10.20
N THR A 99 -3.41 -5.39 -9.31
CA THR A 99 -2.90 -6.77 -9.25
C THR A 99 -3.33 -7.59 -10.46
N PHE A 100 -4.57 -7.42 -10.96
CA PHE A 100 -5.13 -8.24 -12.03
C PHE A 100 -5.11 -7.60 -13.43
N THR A 101 -4.87 -6.29 -13.53
CA THR A 101 -4.82 -5.60 -14.84
C THR A 101 -3.51 -5.87 -15.57
N ASN A 102 -3.58 -6.23 -16.86
CA ASN A 102 -2.41 -6.51 -17.71
C ASN A 102 -1.48 -7.60 -17.15
N VAL A 103 -2.05 -8.62 -16.51
CA VAL A 103 -1.29 -9.78 -16.03
C VAL A 103 -1.05 -10.76 -17.16
N ASN A 104 0.20 -11.16 -17.33
CA ASN A 104 0.58 -12.26 -18.20
C ASN A 104 0.41 -13.59 -17.44
N TRP A 105 -0.60 -14.38 -17.86
CA TRP A 105 -0.93 -15.68 -17.25
C TRP A 105 -0.12 -16.86 -17.79
N THR A 106 0.78 -16.62 -18.75
CA THR A 106 1.56 -17.66 -19.43
C THR A 106 2.51 -18.40 -18.49
N SER A 107 2.95 -17.76 -17.40
CA SER A 107 3.74 -18.41 -16.36
C SER A 107 3.35 -17.95 -14.96
N GLN A 108 3.26 -18.91 -14.03
CA GLN A 108 3.04 -18.62 -12.61
C GLN A 108 4.13 -17.74 -12.02
N THR A 109 5.37 -17.81 -12.53
CA THR A 109 6.47 -16.97 -12.07
C THR A 109 6.30 -15.50 -12.47
N LEU A 110 5.65 -15.21 -13.60
CA LEU A 110 5.34 -13.84 -14.02
C LEU A 110 4.27 -13.21 -13.13
N PHE A 111 3.20 -13.96 -12.85
CA PHE A 111 2.19 -13.49 -11.90
C PHE A 111 2.76 -13.32 -10.49
N ALA A 112 3.65 -14.21 -10.06
CA ALA A 112 4.35 -14.04 -8.79
C ALA A 112 5.17 -12.73 -8.78
N LYS A 113 5.89 -12.39 -9.84
CA LYS A 113 6.64 -11.12 -9.93
C LYS A 113 5.72 -9.90 -9.75
N ARG A 114 4.53 -9.90 -10.37
CA ARG A 114 3.52 -8.85 -10.17
C ARG A 114 3.11 -8.69 -8.71
N LEU A 115 2.88 -9.79 -8.00
CA LEU A 115 2.58 -9.74 -6.56
C LEU A 115 3.73 -9.17 -5.73
N GLY A 116 4.99 -9.45 -6.13
CA GLY A 116 6.17 -8.86 -5.51
C GLY A 116 6.24 -7.34 -5.67
N TRP A 117 5.94 -6.83 -6.87
CA TRP A 117 5.84 -5.38 -7.12
C TRP A 117 4.73 -4.72 -6.29
N MET A 118 3.55 -5.35 -6.23
CA MET A 118 2.45 -4.85 -5.40
C MET A 118 2.82 -4.86 -3.90
N ALA A 119 3.54 -5.88 -3.43
CA ALA A 119 4.06 -5.91 -2.05
C ALA A 119 5.01 -4.73 -1.78
N LEU A 120 5.95 -4.46 -2.69
CA LEU A 120 6.90 -3.34 -2.56
C LEU A 120 6.19 -1.99 -2.53
N CYS A 121 5.23 -1.75 -3.43
CA CYS A 121 4.48 -0.51 -3.45
C CYS A 121 3.68 -0.29 -2.15
N ASN A 122 3.06 -1.34 -1.61
CA ASN A 122 2.36 -1.27 -0.33
C ASN A 122 3.32 -1.08 0.86
N LEU A 123 4.51 -1.67 0.81
CA LEU A 123 5.55 -1.45 1.81
C LEU A 123 5.96 0.02 1.86
N CYS A 124 6.22 0.65 0.71
CA CYS A 124 6.57 2.06 0.63
C CYS A 124 5.49 2.96 1.25
N ILE A 125 4.22 2.69 0.95
CA ILE A 125 3.09 3.42 1.58
C ILE A 125 3.04 3.14 3.08
N ALA A 126 3.17 1.89 3.50
CA ALA A 126 3.13 1.54 4.91
C ALA A 126 4.22 2.28 5.70
N VAL A 127 5.46 2.29 5.19
CA VAL A 127 6.56 3.07 5.76
C VAL A 127 6.18 4.55 5.82
N PHE A 128 5.77 5.14 4.69
CA PHE A 128 5.39 6.56 4.64
C PHE A 128 4.31 6.91 5.68
N LEU A 129 3.23 6.13 5.78
CA LEU A 129 2.15 6.37 6.75
C LEU A 129 2.57 6.11 8.21
N GLY A 130 3.62 5.32 8.43
CA GLY A 130 4.14 5.01 9.77
C GLY A 130 5.02 6.11 10.37
N LEU A 131 5.47 7.09 9.58
CA LEU A 131 6.27 8.21 10.07
C LEU A 131 5.41 9.16 10.92
N LYS A 132 5.76 9.31 12.21
CA LYS A 132 5.08 10.20 13.16
C LYS A 132 5.10 11.68 12.77
N ASN A 133 6.09 12.09 11.98
CA ASN A 133 6.26 13.46 11.48
C ASN A 133 5.80 13.64 10.02
N THR A 134 4.86 12.82 9.54
CA THR A 134 4.35 13.00 8.17
C THR A 134 3.66 14.36 8.03
N PRO A 135 3.98 15.14 6.98
CA PRO A 135 3.26 16.39 6.67
C PRO A 135 1.78 16.13 6.39
N LEU A 136 1.40 14.86 6.14
CA LEU A 136 0.04 14.41 5.89
C LEU A 136 -0.92 14.64 7.09
N SER A 137 -0.43 14.48 8.33
CA SER A 137 -1.26 14.65 9.53
C SER A 137 -1.78 16.10 9.68
N PRO A 138 -0.92 17.15 9.63
CA PRO A 138 -1.38 18.53 9.63
C PRO A 138 -2.10 18.95 8.34
N LEU A 139 -1.74 18.41 7.17
CA LEU A 139 -2.40 18.76 5.89
C LEU A 139 -3.81 18.17 5.76
N ALA A 140 -4.03 16.94 6.20
CA ALA A 140 -5.31 16.27 6.09
C ALA A 140 -6.25 16.55 7.29
N GLY A 141 -5.75 17.23 8.33
CA GLY A 141 -6.48 17.51 9.56
C GLY A 141 -7.04 16.26 10.23
N LYS A 142 -6.38 15.11 10.02
CA LYS A 142 -6.80 13.78 10.50
C LYS A 142 -5.95 13.41 11.70
N SER A 143 -6.60 12.94 12.76
CA SER A 143 -5.91 12.39 13.92
C SER A 143 -4.96 11.26 13.50
N TYR A 144 -3.81 11.17 14.18
CA TYR A 144 -2.82 10.11 14.03
C TYR A 144 -3.45 8.71 14.14
N GLU A 145 -4.49 8.53 14.94
CA GLU A 145 -5.24 7.27 15.03
C GLU A 145 -5.83 6.82 13.68
N SER A 146 -6.32 7.77 12.88
CA SER A 146 -6.90 7.47 11.57
C SER A 146 -5.83 7.05 10.56
N ILE A 147 -4.64 7.63 10.65
CA ILE A 147 -3.50 7.30 9.77
C ILE A 147 -2.92 5.95 10.18
N ASN A 148 -2.85 5.68 11.48
CA ASN A 148 -2.37 4.41 12.02
C ASN A 148 -3.23 3.21 11.60
N VAL A 149 -4.55 3.39 11.47
CA VAL A 149 -5.43 2.34 10.91
C VAL A 149 -5.04 2.02 9.45
N LEU A 150 -4.76 3.04 8.63
CA LEU A 150 -4.33 2.84 7.25
C LEU A 150 -2.94 2.20 7.16
N HIS A 151 -2.00 2.62 8.02
CA HIS A 151 -0.68 1.99 8.14
C HIS A 151 -0.81 0.48 8.41
N ARG A 152 -1.69 0.08 9.35
CA ARG A 152 -1.97 -1.32 9.63
C ARG A 152 -2.57 -2.06 8.43
N CYS A 153 -3.56 -1.47 7.76
CA CYS A 153 -4.13 -2.06 6.55
C CYS A 153 -3.07 -2.26 5.44
N CYS A 154 -2.18 -1.29 5.24
CA CYS A 154 -1.09 -1.39 4.27
C CYS A 154 -0.06 -2.44 4.66
N GLY A 155 0.30 -2.52 5.95
CA GLY A 155 1.20 -3.54 6.48
C GLY A 155 0.65 -4.95 6.29
N TYR A 156 -0.62 -5.20 6.63
CA TYR A 156 -1.25 -6.51 6.41
C TYR A 156 -1.29 -6.89 4.93
N THR A 157 -1.64 -5.93 4.06
CA THR A 157 -1.68 -6.14 2.61
C THR A 157 -0.29 -6.46 2.04
N THR A 158 0.76 -5.79 2.54
CA THR A 158 2.16 -6.04 2.18
C THR A 158 2.58 -7.47 2.51
N VAL A 159 2.31 -7.91 3.75
CA VAL A 159 2.70 -9.26 4.19
C VAL A 159 1.90 -10.33 3.45
N MET A 160 0.61 -10.09 3.20
CA MET A 160 -0.23 -10.98 2.39
C MET A 160 0.32 -11.13 0.96
N TYR A 161 0.64 -10.03 0.28
CA TYR A 161 1.21 -10.10 -1.07
C TYR A 161 2.60 -10.75 -1.09
N MET A 162 3.44 -10.50 -0.08
CA MET A 162 4.74 -11.16 0.03
C MET A 162 4.61 -12.69 0.23
N ALA A 163 3.64 -13.13 1.03
CA ALA A 163 3.36 -14.55 1.23
C ALA A 163 2.84 -15.21 -0.06
N LEU A 164 1.92 -14.56 -0.78
CA LEU A 164 1.43 -15.02 -2.08
C LEU A 164 2.54 -15.04 -3.13
N HIS A 165 3.38 -13.99 -3.19
CA HIS A 165 4.55 -13.93 -4.06
C HIS A 165 5.46 -15.13 -3.81
N SER A 166 5.88 -15.36 -2.56
CA SER A 166 6.78 -16.45 -2.21
C SER A 166 6.21 -17.82 -2.55
N THR A 167 4.94 -18.08 -2.21
CA THR A 167 4.30 -19.38 -2.45
C THR A 167 4.10 -19.68 -3.94
N ILE A 168 3.60 -18.71 -4.71
CA ILE A 168 3.37 -18.88 -6.16
C ILE A 168 4.70 -18.93 -6.92
N PHE A 169 5.70 -18.17 -6.49
CA PHE A 169 7.04 -18.19 -7.09
C PHE A 169 7.73 -19.54 -6.91
N ILE A 170 7.76 -20.07 -5.68
CA ILE A 170 8.39 -21.37 -5.37
C ILE A 170 7.68 -22.50 -6.11
N THR A 171 6.34 -22.53 -6.10
CA THR A 171 5.56 -23.55 -6.81
C THR A 171 5.74 -23.46 -8.33
N GLY A 172 5.85 -22.23 -8.87
CA GLY A 172 6.17 -22.00 -10.28
C GLY A 172 7.58 -22.52 -10.65
N LEU A 173 8.58 -22.25 -9.82
CA LEU A 173 9.94 -22.78 -10.02
C LEU A 173 10.00 -24.30 -9.92
N GLN A 174 9.25 -24.90 -8.98
CA GLN A 174 9.16 -26.34 -8.82
C GLN A 174 8.60 -27.01 -10.08
N LYS A 175 7.49 -26.49 -10.64
CA LYS A 175 6.91 -27.02 -11.88
C LYS A 175 7.83 -26.86 -13.09
N ALA A 176 8.63 -25.79 -13.11
CA ALA A 176 9.63 -25.56 -14.15
C ALA A 176 10.93 -26.36 -13.96
N GLY A 177 11.07 -27.13 -12.88
CA GLY A 177 12.31 -27.86 -12.56
C GLY A 177 13.50 -26.95 -12.23
N ALA A 178 13.24 -25.68 -11.89
CA ALA A 178 14.24 -24.62 -11.76
C ALA A 178 14.49 -24.20 -10.30
N LEU A 179 14.34 -25.11 -9.35
CA LEU A 179 14.52 -24.81 -7.91
C LEU A 179 15.93 -24.32 -7.56
N PHE A 180 16.94 -24.67 -8.36
CA PHE A 180 18.31 -24.18 -8.20
C PHE A 180 18.41 -22.63 -8.21
N VAL A 181 17.44 -21.94 -8.80
CA VAL A 181 17.36 -20.47 -8.81
C VAL A 181 17.23 -19.91 -7.38
N LEU A 182 16.60 -20.65 -6.46
CA LEU A 182 16.45 -20.25 -5.05
C LEU A 182 17.79 -20.20 -4.32
N SER A 183 18.82 -20.88 -4.81
CA SER A 183 20.17 -20.86 -4.22
C SER A 183 20.99 -19.62 -4.62
N SER A 184 20.41 -18.69 -5.38
CA SER A 184 21.08 -17.44 -5.74
C SER A 184 21.09 -16.44 -4.58
N ARG A 185 22.15 -15.62 -4.50
CA ARG A 185 22.33 -14.59 -3.45
C ARG A 185 21.12 -13.68 -3.30
N ASN A 186 20.51 -13.28 -4.42
CA ASN A 186 19.34 -12.41 -4.43
C ASN A 186 18.12 -13.09 -3.81
N GLN A 187 17.95 -14.40 -4.00
CA GLN A 187 16.84 -15.16 -3.41
C GLN A 187 17.03 -15.36 -1.90
N TYR A 188 18.27 -15.52 -1.41
CA TYR A 188 18.54 -15.51 0.03
C TYR A 188 18.21 -14.15 0.68
N ALA A 189 18.55 -13.04 0.01
CA ALA A 189 18.18 -11.71 0.48
C ALA A 189 16.66 -11.52 0.51
N ALA A 190 15.96 -11.92 -0.55
CA ALA A 190 14.50 -11.87 -0.63
C ALA A 190 13.82 -12.75 0.43
N ALA A 191 14.33 -13.97 0.67
CA ALA A 191 13.83 -14.86 1.72
C ALA A 191 14.02 -14.23 3.11
N THR A 192 15.18 -13.62 3.37
CA THR A 192 15.46 -12.90 4.61
C THR A 192 14.47 -11.74 4.83
N ALA A 193 14.20 -10.95 3.77
CA ALA A 193 13.22 -9.88 3.82
C ALA A 193 11.79 -10.41 4.10
N GLY A 194 11.40 -11.51 3.45
CA GLY A 194 10.12 -12.17 3.68
C GLY A 194 9.94 -12.67 5.11
N VAL A 195 10.96 -13.31 5.68
CA VAL A 195 10.96 -13.74 7.09
C VAL A 195 10.89 -12.53 8.03
N ALA A 196 11.65 -11.47 7.78
CA ALA A 196 11.58 -10.25 8.58
C ALA A 196 10.18 -9.62 8.58
N LEU A 197 9.49 -9.59 7.43
CA LEU A 197 8.10 -9.13 7.32
C LEU A 197 7.13 -10.02 8.13
N LEU A 198 7.33 -11.33 8.16
CA LEU A 198 6.53 -12.24 8.99
C LEU A 198 6.78 -12.00 10.49
N VAL A 199 8.03 -11.78 10.91
CA VAL A 199 8.36 -11.44 12.30
C VAL A 199 7.76 -10.09 12.69
N ILE A 200 7.77 -9.10 11.79
CA ILE A 200 7.06 -7.84 11.97
C ILE A 200 5.57 -8.09 12.20
N LEU A 201 4.92 -8.93 11.37
CA LEU A 201 3.50 -9.23 11.51
C LEU A 201 3.19 -9.87 12.86
N VAL A 202 3.95 -10.90 13.24
CA VAL A 202 3.77 -11.65 14.49
C VAL A 202 3.99 -10.74 15.70
N SER A 203 5.05 -9.93 15.70
CA SER A 203 5.33 -8.97 16.78
C SER A 203 4.30 -7.84 16.87
N SER A 204 3.62 -7.53 15.76
CA SER A 204 2.56 -6.51 15.71
C SER A 204 1.21 -7.00 16.24
N PHE A 205 1.05 -8.30 16.55
CA PHE A 205 -0.19 -8.78 17.15
C PHE A 205 -0.45 -8.12 18.50
N GLY A 206 -1.73 -7.84 18.76
CA GLY A 206 -2.21 -7.09 19.93
C GLY A 206 -1.72 -7.59 21.28
N PHE A 207 -1.34 -8.86 21.37
CA PHE A 207 -0.81 -9.48 22.57
C PHE A 207 0.63 -9.04 22.90
N VAL A 208 1.50 -8.93 21.90
CA VAL A 208 2.94 -8.64 22.09
C VAL A 208 3.15 -7.14 22.34
N GLN A 209 2.51 -6.28 21.53
CA GLN A 209 2.64 -4.82 21.68
C GLN A 209 2.12 -4.30 23.02
N LYS A 210 1.08 -4.92 23.60
CA LYS A 210 0.48 -4.49 24.88
C LYS A 210 1.36 -4.82 26.08
N ARG A 211 2.19 -5.87 26.00
CA ARG A 211 3.05 -6.31 27.11
C ARG A 211 4.43 -5.65 27.10
N ARG A 212 4.99 -5.38 25.92
CA ARG A 212 6.36 -4.83 25.75
C ARG A 212 6.41 -3.83 24.60
N TYR A 213 5.78 -2.67 24.78
CA TYR A 213 5.65 -1.65 23.74
C TYR A 213 7.00 -1.14 23.22
N GLU A 214 7.96 -0.86 24.10
CA GLU A 214 9.29 -0.35 23.70
C GLU A 214 10.08 -1.36 22.87
N LEU A 215 10.02 -2.64 23.26
CA LEU A 215 10.65 -3.73 22.52
C LEU A 215 10.00 -3.91 21.16
N PHE A 216 8.67 -3.85 21.09
CA PHE A 216 7.93 -3.89 19.83
C PHE A 216 8.37 -2.77 18.88
N VAL A 217 8.37 -1.52 19.33
CA VAL A 217 8.74 -0.38 18.47
C VAL A 217 10.18 -0.50 17.98
N THR A 218 11.11 -0.86 18.86
CA THR A 218 12.54 -0.98 18.53
C THR A 218 12.77 -2.10 17.51
N LEU A 219 12.21 -3.29 17.78
CA LEU A 219 12.31 -4.45 16.89
C LEU A 219 11.65 -4.18 15.54
N HIS A 220 10.47 -3.54 15.54
CA HIS A 220 9.75 -3.21 14.32
C HIS A 220 10.58 -2.28 13.42
N LEU A 221 11.20 -1.23 13.98
CA LEU A 221 12.04 -0.31 13.22
C LEU A 221 13.30 -1.00 12.66
N ILE A 222 13.98 -1.82 13.47
CA ILE A 222 15.17 -2.57 13.02
C ILE A 222 14.81 -3.50 11.87
N LEU A 223 13.70 -4.23 11.97
CA LEU A 223 13.26 -5.14 10.92
C LEU A 223 12.82 -4.41 9.65
N VAL A 224 12.18 -3.25 9.77
CA VAL A 224 11.83 -2.42 8.59
C VAL A 224 13.10 -1.97 7.87
N VAL A 225 14.12 -1.50 8.60
CA VAL A 225 15.42 -1.13 8.00
C VAL A 225 16.08 -2.33 7.32
N LEU A 226 16.04 -3.50 7.96
CA LEU A 226 16.56 -4.74 7.37
C LEU A 226 15.85 -5.09 6.05
N VAL A 227 14.52 -4.99 6.02
CA VAL A 227 13.72 -5.25 4.80
C VAL A 227 14.06 -4.27 3.68
N LEU A 228 14.25 -2.99 4.00
CA LEU A 228 14.62 -1.97 3.01
C LEU A 228 16.04 -2.20 2.46
N ALA A 229 17.01 -2.46 3.34
CA ALA A 229 18.39 -2.71 2.95
C ALA A 229 18.54 -3.99 2.11
N THR A 230 17.79 -5.03 2.46
CA THR A 230 17.76 -6.27 1.66
C THR A 230 17.00 -6.08 0.35
N GLY A 231 15.95 -5.24 0.32
CA GLY A 231 15.24 -4.86 -0.90
C GLY A 231 16.14 -4.21 -1.96
N GLU A 232 17.00 -3.27 -1.55
CA GLU A 232 18.00 -2.66 -2.45
C GLU A 232 18.96 -3.69 -3.04
N SER A 233 19.34 -4.72 -2.27
CA SER A 233 20.22 -5.77 -2.78
C SER A 233 19.54 -6.73 -3.78
N VAL A 234 18.21 -6.70 -3.85
CA VAL A 234 17.39 -7.52 -4.76
C VAL A 234 17.01 -6.74 -6.04
N VAL A 235 16.89 -5.41 -5.96
CA VAL A 235 16.63 -4.52 -7.10
C VAL A 235 17.97 -3.98 -7.62
N PRO A 236 18.42 -4.33 -8.83
CA PRO A 236 19.74 -3.90 -9.28
C PRO A 236 19.82 -2.37 -9.42
N ALA A 237 20.95 -1.80 -8.96
CA ALA A 237 21.21 -0.36 -8.81
C ALA A 237 21.08 0.52 -10.08
N HIS A 238 20.78 -0.06 -11.24
CA HIS A 238 20.54 0.68 -12.48
C HIS A 238 19.05 1.05 -12.68
N LEU A 239 18.18 0.76 -11.70
CA LEU A 239 16.74 1.04 -11.73
C LEU A 239 16.29 2.06 -10.67
N VAL A 240 17.23 2.73 -9.98
CA VAL A 240 16.98 3.87 -9.09
C VAL A 240 17.50 5.14 -9.73
#